data_AF-A0A0J6KBP1-F1
#
_entry.id   AF-A0A0J6KBP1-F1
#
_cell.length_a   1.000
_cell.length_b   1.000
_cell.length_c   1.000
_cell.angle_alpha   90.00
_cell.angle_beta   90.00
_cell.angle_gamma   90.00
#
_symmetry.space_group_name_H-M   'P 1'
#
loop_
_entity.id
_entity.type
_entity.pdbx_description
1 polymer ?
#
loop_
_entity_poly.entity_id
_entity_poly.type
_entity_poly.pdbx_seq_one_letter_code
_entity_poly.pdbx_strand_id
1 'polypeptide(L)'
;MHSNTSRRTFVKGLAAGGVLAGLGLWRTPVWAVTSPGEPNVLAGTEFDLFIGETPVNITGNPRTAMTINGGIPGPLLRWREGDTVTLRVKNKLKDSTSIHWHGILLPANMDGVPGLSFHGIEPDGMYVYQFKVRQNGTYWYHSHSGFQEQSGVYGPLVIDAKEPEPFQYDRDYVVMLTDWTDEDAVGLMKTLKKQSDYYNYHKRTVGDFIHDVSEKGWGSTVADRKMWAEMKMNPTDLADVSGTTYTYLMNGQAPNMNWTGVFRPGEKLRLRFINGSSMTYFDVRIPGLKMTVVAADGQHVKPVSVDEFRIAVAETFDVIVEPTQDAYTLFAQSMDRTGFARGTLAAKAGLSAPVPPLDPRPLVTMDDMGMGGMDHGDMAGMDHSAMAGMQSHPDTEKDNPLVDMQAMSTSPKLDDPGLGLRDNGRRVLTYSDLRSTFEDPDGREPGRTIELHLTGHMEKFAWSFDGVKFSDAEPLRLKYGERIRIVLVNDTMMTHPIHLHGMWSDLEDENGQFMVRKHTIDMPPGSRRSYRVTADALGRWAYHCHLLYHMEMGMFREVRVEE
;
A
#
# COMPACT_ATOMS: atom_id res chain seq x y z
N MET A 1 7.08 39.06 66.29
CA MET A 1 8.32 38.24 66.30
C MET A 1 9.00 38.39 64.95
N HIS A 2 10.07 39.18 64.89
CA HIS A 2 10.94 39.23 63.72
C HIS A 2 11.95 38.10 63.81
N SER A 3 12.05 37.28 62.75
CA SER A 3 13.18 36.39 62.52
C SER A 3 13.62 36.56 61.08
N ASN A 4 14.87 37.00 60.93
CA ASN A 4 15.57 37.28 59.67
C ASN A 4 15.87 36.00 58.89
N THR A 5 15.24 35.81 57.74
CA THR A 5 15.72 34.84 56.74
C THR A 5 16.87 35.48 55.97
N SER A 6 18.11 35.16 56.34
CA SER A 6 19.29 35.67 55.64
C SER A 6 19.42 35.07 54.23
N ARG A 7 19.89 35.86 53.26
CA ARG A 7 20.18 35.48 51.87
C ARG A 7 21.09 34.23 51.70
N ARG A 8 21.70 33.72 52.78
CA ARG A 8 22.49 32.48 52.78
C ARG A 8 21.67 31.19 52.79
N THR A 9 20.39 31.21 53.18
CA THR A 9 19.55 30.00 53.17
C THR A 9 18.96 29.73 51.78
N PHE A 10 18.76 30.77 50.96
CA PHE A 10 18.27 30.63 49.58
C PHE A 10 19.33 30.02 48.63
N VAL A 11 20.61 30.38 48.80
CA VAL A 11 21.70 29.87 47.96
C VAL A 11 22.05 28.40 48.27
N LYS A 12 21.79 27.92 49.50
CA LYS A 12 21.94 26.49 49.82
C LYS A 12 20.82 25.61 49.25
N GLY A 13 19.62 26.15 49.03
CA GLY A 13 18.53 25.45 48.34
C GLY A 13 18.80 25.26 46.83
N LEU A 14 19.47 26.23 46.19
CA LEU A 14 19.83 26.14 44.77
C LEU A 14 21.02 25.20 44.50
N ALA A 15 21.96 25.06 45.44
CA ALA A 15 23.08 24.12 45.30
C ALA A 15 22.65 22.64 45.52
N ALA A 16 21.65 22.38 46.36
CA ALA A 16 21.10 21.03 46.54
C ALA A 16 20.09 20.63 45.43
N GLY A 17 19.40 21.61 44.82
CA GLY A 17 18.56 21.38 43.65
C GLY A 17 19.33 21.25 42.32
N GLY A 18 20.55 21.81 42.25
CA GLY A 18 21.39 21.79 41.03
C GLY A 18 22.22 20.52 40.83
N VAL A 19 22.41 19.68 41.86
CA VAL A 19 23.21 18.45 41.75
C VAL A 19 22.36 17.22 41.41
N LEU A 20 21.05 17.24 41.66
CA LEU A 20 20.14 16.17 41.23
C LEU A 20 19.59 16.33 39.80
N ALA A 21 19.77 17.51 39.20
CA ALA A 21 19.45 17.74 37.77
C ALA A 21 20.63 17.42 36.82
N GLY A 22 21.82 17.11 37.36
CA GLY A 22 23.06 16.86 36.61
C GLY A 22 23.41 15.38 36.39
N LEU A 23 22.61 14.44 36.91
CA LEU A 23 22.77 13.02 36.67
C LEU A 23 21.50 12.50 35.98
N GLY A 24 21.59 12.35 34.65
CA GLY A 24 20.52 11.92 33.76
C GLY A 24 19.97 10.53 34.08
N LEU A 25 19.12 10.45 35.09
CA LEU A 25 18.46 9.22 35.54
C LEU A 25 16.96 9.14 35.22
N TRP A 26 16.46 9.97 34.28
CA TRP A 26 15.16 9.78 33.62
C TRP A 26 15.25 9.89 32.08
N ARG A 27 16.37 9.44 31.53
CA ARG A 27 16.36 8.89 30.17
C ARG A 27 16.27 7.38 30.32
N THR A 28 15.13 6.81 29.99
CA THR A 28 15.07 5.39 29.66
C THR A 28 16.18 5.13 28.64
N PRO A 29 17.11 4.19 28.90
CA PRO A 29 18.18 3.93 27.96
C PRO A 29 17.52 3.42 26.68
N VAL A 30 17.72 4.15 25.58
CA VAL A 30 17.49 3.65 24.21
C VAL A 30 18.60 2.64 23.94
N TRP A 31 18.52 1.48 24.59
CA TRP A 31 19.42 0.35 24.45
C TRP A 31 18.56 -0.90 24.23
N ALA A 32 17.95 -0.94 23.05
CA ALA A 32 17.64 -2.14 22.29
C ALA A 32 17.22 -1.73 20.87
N VAL A 33 17.99 -0.85 20.22
CA VAL A 33 17.99 -0.75 18.76
C VAL A 33 19.24 -1.49 18.33
N THR A 34 19.08 -2.78 18.03
CA THR A 34 20.12 -3.59 17.40
C THR A 34 20.36 -3.01 16.01
N SER A 35 21.35 -2.11 15.89
CA SER A 35 21.70 -1.42 14.63
C SER A 35 20.66 -0.41 14.11
N PRO A 36 21.06 0.81 13.69
CA PRO A 36 20.15 1.75 13.02
C PRO A 36 19.51 1.09 11.79
N GLY A 37 18.20 0.82 11.83
CA GLY A 37 17.45 0.29 10.69
C GLY A 37 16.93 -1.14 10.78
N GLU A 38 17.27 -1.92 11.81
CA GLU A 38 16.47 -3.12 12.10
C GLU A 38 15.30 -2.74 13.01
N PRO A 39 14.05 -3.09 12.65
CA PRO A 39 12.90 -2.83 13.51
C PRO A 39 13.07 -3.58 14.84
N ASN A 40 12.69 -2.94 15.95
CA ASN A 40 12.62 -3.61 17.24
C ASN A 40 11.69 -4.83 17.12
N VAL A 41 12.22 -6.03 17.35
CA VAL A 41 11.47 -7.28 17.16
C VAL A 41 10.78 -7.66 18.47
N LEU A 42 9.45 -7.72 18.43
CA LEU A 42 8.64 -8.29 19.50
C LEU A 42 8.16 -9.67 19.05
N ALA A 43 8.60 -10.72 19.74
CA ALA A 43 8.22 -12.10 19.47
C ALA A 43 7.54 -12.75 20.68
N GLY A 44 6.63 -13.68 20.44
CA GLY A 44 5.90 -14.40 21.49
C GLY A 44 4.39 -14.38 21.24
N THR A 45 3.61 -14.50 22.32
CA THR A 45 2.14 -14.56 22.27
C THR A 45 1.47 -13.38 22.96
N GLU A 46 2.22 -12.55 23.67
CA GLU A 46 1.70 -11.42 24.43
C GLU A 46 2.46 -10.14 24.10
N PHE A 47 1.71 -9.10 23.75
CA PHE A 47 2.27 -7.85 23.25
C PHE A 47 1.60 -6.65 23.90
N ASP A 48 2.41 -5.66 24.27
CA ASP A 48 1.95 -4.36 24.72
C ASP A 48 2.38 -3.30 23.71
N LEU A 49 1.39 -2.68 23.07
CA LEU A 49 1.60 -1.66 22.04
C LEU A 49 1.05 -0.33 22.53
N PHE A 50 1.84 0.73 22.37
CA PHE A 50 1.52 2.09 22.77
C PHE A 50 1.55 2.98 21.53
N ILE A 51 0.40 3.54 21.17
CA ILE A 51 0.28 4.47 20.05
C ILE A 51 0.35 5.88 20.63
N GLY A 52 1.35 6.66 20.24
CA GLY A 52 1.59 8.00 20.78
C GLY A 52 2.41 8.88 19.85
N GLU A 53 2.57 10.15 20.24
CA GLU A 53 3.31 11.14 19.47
C GLU A 53 4.80 11.13 19.84
N THR A 54 5.68 11.13 18.82
CA THR A 54 7.14 11.21 19.00
C THR A 54 7.75 12.22 18.01
N PRO A 55 8.66 13.11 18.44
CA PRO A 55 9.42 13.96 17.53
C PRO A 55 10.34 13.13 16.63
N VAL A 56 10.27 13.36 15.32
CA VAL A 56 11.11 12.74 14.29
C VAL A 56 11.75 13.80 13.42
N ASN A 57 12.83 13.44 12.72
CA ASN A 57 13.50 14.32 11.77
C ASN A 57 14.00 13.51 10.56
N ILE A 58 13.06 13.05 9.74
CA ILE A 58 13.32 12.15 8.60
C ILE A 58 13.90 12.93 7.41
N THR A 59 13.38 14.13 7.15
CA THR A 59 13.68 14.95 5.98
C THR A 59 14.71 16.05 6.24
N GLY A 60 15.14 16.22 7.48
CA GLY A 60 15.90 17.40 7.94
C GLY A 60 15.04 18.47 8.60
N ASN A 61 13.71 18.37 8.48
CA ASN A 61 12.75 19.19 9.20
C ASN A 61 12.16 18.42 10.40
N PRO A 62 12.32 18.91 11.65
CA PRO A 62 11.65 18.31 12.79
C PRO A 62 10.13 18.30 12.64
N ARG A 63 9.51 17.15 12.86
CA ARG A 63 8.06 16.91 12.83
C ARG A 63 7.63 16.03 13.99
N THR A 64 6.34 16.07 14.32
CA THR A 64 5.75 15.13 15.28
C THR A 64 5.11 14.00 14.48
N ALA A 65 5.62 12.78 14.60
CA ALA A 65 5.00 11.59 14.05
C ALA A 65 4.09 10.93 15.08
N MET A 66 3.11 10.18 14.61
CA MET A 66 2.47 9.14 15.42
C MET A 66 3.31 7.88 15.31
N THR A 67 3.50 7.20 16.43
CA THR A 67 4.45 6.08 16.54
C THR A 67 3.87 4.96 17.37
N ILE A 68 4.31 3.74 17.09
CA ILE A 68 3.97 2.55 17.86
C ILE A 68 5.22 2.14 18.64
N ASN A 69 5.13 2.14 19.97
CA ASN A 69 6.26 1.93 20.88
C ASN A 69 7.44 2.90 20.61
N GLY A 70 7.14 4.12 20.16
CA GLY A 70 8.14 5.16 19.86
C GLY A 70 8.89 4.98 18.54
N GLY A 71 8.50 4.01 17.69
CA GLY A 71 9.10 3.76 16.38
C GLY A 71 8.19 4.15 15.21
N ILE A 72 8.81 4.49 14.08
CA ILE A 72 8.21 4.59 12.74
C ILE A 72 9.17 3.93 11.72
N PRO A 73 8.82 2.79 11.09
CA PRO A 73 7.70 1.92 11.44
C PRO A 73 7.68 1.49 12.91
N GLY A 74 6.52 1.04 13.37
CA GLY A 74 6.37 0.33 14.63
C GLY A 74 7.23 -0.94 14.71
N PRO A 75 7.28 -1.60 15.89
CA PRO A 75 8.06 -2.82 16.06
C PRO A 75 7.66 -3.91 15.06
N LEU A 76 8.63 -4.74 14.65
CA LEU A 76 8.33 -5.97 13.94
C LEU A 76 7.64 -6.93 14.92
N LEU A 77 6.38 -7.24 14.65
CA LEU A 77 5.69 -8.30 15.36
C LEU A 77 6.04 -9.62 14.70
N ARG A 78 6.57 -10.57 15.47
CA ARG A 78 6.89 -11.92 14.99
C ARG A 78 6.04 -12.94 15.74
N TRP A 79 5.03 -13.46 15.07
CA TRP A 79 4.11 -14.47 15.59
C TRP A 79 4.49 -15.86 15.09
N ARG A 80 3.84 -16.88 15.63
CA ARG A 80 3.93 -18.25 15.13
C ARG A 80 2.55 -18.78 14.79
N GLU A 81 2.45 -19.46 13.65
CA GLU A 81 1.23 -20.13 13.24
C GLU A 81 0.75 -21.14 14.30
N GLY A 82 -0.55 -21.09 14.60
CA GLY A 82 -1.20 -21.97 15.57
C GLY A 82 -1.29 -21.40 16.99
N ASP A 83 -0.49 -20.39 17.32
CA ASP A 83 -0.53 -19.71 18.62
C ASP A 83 -1.78 -18.84 18.76
N THR A 84 -2.17 -18.55 20.00
CA THR A 84 -3.13 -17.49 20.31
C THR A 84 -2.35 -16.26 20.76
N VAL A 85 -2.49 -15.17 20.02
CA VAL A 85 -1.84 -13.90 20.33
C VAL A 85 -2.78 -13.01 21.14
N THR A 86 -2.23 -12.26 22.07
CA THR A 86 -2.93 -11.25 22.88
C THR A 86 -2.18 -9.92 22.75
N LEU A 87 -2.81 -8.93 22.12
CA LEU A 87 -2.21 -7.62 21.86
C LEU A 87 -2.99 -6.55 22.62
N ARG A 88 -2.33 -5.95 23.61
CA ARG A 88 -2.85 -4.87 24.45
C ARG A 88 -2.43 -3.54 23.84
N VAL A 89 -3.33 -2.94 23.07
CA VAL A 89 -3.07 -1.67 22.37
C VAL A 89 -3.63 -0.53 23.21
N LYS A 90 -2.75 0.39 23.61
CA LYS A 90 -3.07 1.56 24.44
C LYS A 90 -2.95 2.82 23.60
N ASN A 91 -3.98 3.65 23.66
CA ASN A 91 -4.00 4.93 22.97
C ASN A 91 -3.43 6.04 23.89
N LYS A 92 -2.40 6.73 23.41
CA LYS A 92 -1.82 7.93 24.04
C LYS A 92 -1.93 9.17 23.17
N LEU A 93 -2.68 9.09 22.08
CA LEU A 93 -3.08 10.21 21.25
C LEU A 93 -4.26 10.95 21.90
N LYS A 94 -4.56 12.14 21.36
CA LYS A 94 -5.72 12.95 21.75
C LYS A 94 -7.01 12.53 21.05
N ASP A 95 -6.89 11.81 19.94
CA ASP A 95 -7.98 11.31 19.12
C ASP A 95 -8.09 9.79 19.27
N SER A 96 -9.25 9.22 18.91
CA SER A 96 -9.44 7.76 18.85
C SER A 96 -8.49 7.12 17.83
N THR A 97 -8.05 5.89 18.09
CA THR A 97 -7.13 5.14 17.22
C THR A 97 -7.59 3.70 17.03
N SER A 98 -6.95 2.98 16.11
CA SER A 98 -7.20 1.56 15.88
C SER A 98 -5.96 0.88 15.32
N ILE A 99 -5.99 -0.46 15.26
CA ILE A 99 -4.99 -1.25 14.53
C ILE A 99 -5.75 -2.32 13.76
N HIS A 100 -5.66 -2.26 12.44
CA HIS A 100 -6.01 -3.34 11.53
C HIS A 100 -4.81 -4.28 11.32
N TRP A 101 -5.07 -5.58 11.29
CA TRP A 101 -4.08 -6.63 11.05
C TRP A 101 -4.20 -7.08 9.59
N HIS A 102 -3.49 -6.39 8.70
CA HIS A 102 -3.67 -6.50 7.25
C HIS A 102 -3.48 -7.91 6.74
N GLY A 103 -4.51 -8.46 6.07
CA GLY A 103 -4.50 -9.79 5.48
C GLY A 103 -4.66 -10.94 6.49
N ILE A 104 -4.94 -10.68 7.77
CA ILE A 104 -5.09 -11.72 8.79
C ILE A 104 -6.53 -12.23 8.88
N LEU A 105 -6.69 -13.55 8.90
CA LEU A 105 -7.96 -14.21 9.22
C LEU A 105 -8.20 -14.22 10.74
N LEU A 106 -9.18 -13.46 11.19
CA LEU A 106 -9.51 -13.26 12.61
C LEU A 106 -11.04 -13.13 12.80
N PRO A 107 -11.56 -13.12 14.04
CA PRO A 107 -12.96 -12.76 14.29
C PRO A 107 -13.23 -11.28 13.97
N ALA A 108 -14.39 -10.95 13.41
CA ALA A 108 -14.69 -9.58 12.95
C ALA A 108 -14.45 -8.50 14.00
N ASN A 109 -14.76 -8.72 15.28
CA ASN A 109 -14.52 -7.73 16.34
C ASN A 109 -13.02 -7.52 16.68
N MET A 110 -12.11 -8.27 16.07
CA MET A 110 -10.66 -8.10 16.19
C MET A 110 -10.04 -7.43 14.96
N ASP A 111 -10.86 -7.03 13.98
CA ASP A 111 -10.40 -6.52 12.69
C ASP A 111 -9.85 -5.08 12.75
N GLY A 112 -10.33 -4.25 13.69
CA GLY A 112 -9.71 -2.94 13.96
C GLY A 112 -10.21 -1.77 13.13
N VAL A 113 -11.43 -1.83 12.60
CA VAL A 113 -12.08 -0.77 11.81
C VAL A 113 -13.17 -0.07 12.64
N PRO A 114 -12.93 1.16 13.14
CA PRO A 114 -13.91 1.90 13.95
C PRO A 114 -15.24 2.13 13.22
N GLY A 115 -16.35 2.01 13.92
CA GLY A 115 -17.71 2.14 13.37
C GLY A 115 -18.19 0.91 12.58
N LEU A 116 -17.29 -0.03 12.26
CA LEU A 116 -17.59 -1.24 11.51
C LEU A 116 -17.46 -2.49 12.37
N SER A 117 -16.23 -2.87 12.71
CA SER A 117 -15.92 -4.07 13.50
C SER A 117 -15.93 -3.81 15.01
N PHE A 118 -15.65 -2.58 15.43
CA PHE A 118 -15.68 -2.14 16.83
C PHE A 118 -15.81 -0.60 16.93
N HIS A 119 -15.71 -0.03 18.14
CA HIS A 119 -15.89 1.42 18.36
C HIS A 119 -14.62 2.27 18.20
N GLY A 120 -13.44 1.67 18.02
CA GLY A 120 -12.17 2.39 18.14
C GLY A 120 -11.62 2.36 19.57
N ILE A 121 -10.38 2.80 19.74
CA ILE A 121 -9.69 2.92 21.02
C ILE A 121 -9.65 4.40 21.40
N GLU A 122 -10.53 4.81 22.30
CA GLU A 122 -10.59 6.19 22.80
C GLU A 122 -9.28 6.67 23.44
N PRO A 123 -9.03 7.99 23.52
CA PRO A 123 -7.87 8.55 24.22
C PRO A 123 -7.70 7.99 25.64
N ASP A 124 -6.47 7.64 26.01
CA ASP A 124 -6.11 6.92 27.24
C ASP A 124 -6.78 5.55 27.44
N GLY A 125 -7.57 5.10 26.47
CA GLY A 125 -8.19 3.79 26.40
C GLY A 125 -7.22 2.68 26.02
N MET A 126 -7.73 1.46 26.10
CA MET A 126 -7.03 0.26 25.73
C MET A 126 -8.01 -0.73 25.10
N TYR A 127 -7.58 -1.40 24.04
CA TYR A 127 -8.28 -2.55 23.49
C TYR A 127 -7.36 -3.76 23.49
N VAL A 128 -7.94 -4.92 23.77
CA VAL A 128 -7.22 -6.20 23.80
C VAL A 128 -7.68 -7.01 22.60
N TYR A 129 -6.81 -7.12 21.60
CA TYR A 129 -7.01 -8.05 20.49
C TYR A 129 -6.57 -9.43 20.95
N GLN A 130 -7.43 -10.43 20.79
CA GLN A 130 -7.08 -11.81 21.11
C GLN A 130 -7.70 -12.76 20.10
N PHE A 131 -6.86 -13.50 19.38
CA PHE A 131 -7.30 -14.46 18.38
C PHE A 131 -6.23 -15.53 18.14
N LYS A 132 -6.67 -16.66 17.59
CA LYS A 132 -5.79 -17.74 17.15
C LYS A 132 -5.24 -17.41 15.76
N VAL A 133 -3.93 -17.47 15.61
CA VAL A 133 -3.23 -17.30 14.33
C VAL A 133 -3.35 -18.58 13.51
N ARG A 134 -3.93 -18.50 12.32
CA ARG A 134 -4.27 -19.66 11.47
C ARG A 134 -3.47 -19.76 10.17
N GLN A 135 -2.60 -18.79 9.93
CA GLN A 135 -1.83 -18.65 8.71
C GLN A 135 -0.37 -18.31 9.05
N ASN A 136 0.50 -18.35 8.05
CA ASN A 136 1.90 -17.92 8.13
C ASN A 136 2.22 -16.98 6.96
N GLY A 137 3.40 -16.36 6.95
CA GLY A 137 3.88 -15.49 5.88
C GLY A 137 4.20 -14.05 6.31
N THR A 138 4.29 -13.15 5.32
CA THR A 138 4.58 -11.72 5.48
C THR A 138 3.29 -10.91 5.43
N TYR A 139 3.06 -10.09 6.45
CA TYR A 139 1.91 -9.21 6.61
C TYR A 139 2.36 -7.89 7.25
N TRP A 140 1.40 -7.05 7.62
CA TRP A 140 1.66 -5.79 8.30
C TRP A 140 0.43 -5.37 9.10
N TYR A 141 0.56 -4.29 9.86
CA TYR A 141 -0.52 -3.74 10.66
C TYR A 141 -0.48 -2.22 10.58
N HIS A 142 -1.64 -1.57 10.60
CA HIS A 142 -1.75 -0.12 10.45
C HIS A 142 -3.04 0.41 11.08
N SER A 143 -3.10 1.73 11.32
CA SER A 143 -4.32 2.35 11.80
C SER A 143 -5.37 2.44 10.71
N HIS A 144 -6.61 2.15 11.09
CA HIS A 144 -7.82 2.35 10.27
C HIS A 144 -8.63 3.55 10.79
N SER A 145 -7.94 4.53 11.40
CA SER A 145 -8.54 5.72 12.01
C SER A 145 -8.03 6.98 11.31
N GLY A 146 -8.80 7.50 10.34
CA GLY A 146 -8.44 8.71 9.59
C GLY A 146 -7.05 8.61 8.95
N PHE A 147 -6.28 9.70 9.00
CA PHE A 147 -4.95 9.77 8.38
C PHE A 147 -3.79 9.32 9.28
N GLN A 148 -4.07 8.49 10.30
CA GLN A 148 -3.04 8.04 11.24
C GLN A 148 -2.00 7.13 10.61
N GLU A 149 -2.38 6.36 9.58
CA GLU A 149 -1.44 5.55 8.78
C GLU A 149 -0.34 6.44 8.15
N GLN A 150 -0.73 7.45 7.36
CA GLN A 150 0.22 8.42 6.77
C GLN A 150 1.09 9.09 7.84
N SER A 151 0.53 9.32 9.03
CA SER A 151 1.19 9.98 10.15
C SER A 151 2.18 9.07 10.91
N GLY A 152 2.22 7.77 10.61
CA GLY A 152 3.20 6.81 11.14
C GLY A 152 2.66 5.63 11.94
N VAL A 153 1.34 5.46 12.06
CA VAL A 153 0.74 4.33 12.79
C VAL A 153 0.65 3.10 11.88
N TYR A 154 1.80 2.47 11.65
CA TYR A 154 1.95 1.21 10.92
C TYR A 154 3.18 0.42 11.40
N GLY A 155 3.25 -0.86 11.06
CA GLY A 155 4.44 -1.67 11.29
C GLY A 155 4.39 -3.04 10.59
N PRO A 156 5.53 -3.73 10.49
CA PRO A 156 5.60 -5.02 9.81
C PRO A 156 5.18 -6.18 10.73
N LEU A 157 4.59 -7.21 10.13
CA LEU A 157 4.16 -8.43 10.82
C LEU A 157 4.69 -9.66 10.07
N VAL A 158 5.45 -10.51 10.75
CA VAL A 158 5.90 -11.80 10.23
C VAL A 158 5.28 -12.91 11.05
N ILE A 159 4.75 -13.93 10.39
CA ILE A 159 4.21 -15.11 11.05
C ILE A 159 5.03 -16.31 10.60
N ASP A 160 5.80 -16.87 11.54
CA ASP A 160 6.60 -18.06 11.31
C ASP A 160 5.69 -19.27 11.08
N ALA A 161 5.99 -20.02 10.01
CA ALA A 161 5.26 -21.23 9.65
C ALA A 161 5.44 -22.31 10.72
N LYS A 162 4.37 -23.07 10.96
CA LYS A 162 4.44 -24.23 11.87
C LYS A 162 5.26 -25.37 11.25
N GLU A 163 5.05 -25.60 9.96
CA GLU A 163 5.75 -26.59 9.16
C GLU A 163 6.85 -25.92 8.30
N PRO A 164 7.88 -26.66 7.87
CA PRO A 164 8.92 -26.11 7.00
C PRO A 164 8.35 -25.52 5.71
N GLU A 165 8.81 -24.32 5.35
CA GLU A 165 8.46 -23.64 4.10
C GLU A 165 8.99 -24.42 2.88
N PRO A 166 8.35 -24.30 1.69
CA PRO A 166 8.71 -25.05 0.48
C PRO A 166 9.99 -24.54 -0.22
N PHE A 167 10.72 -23.60 0.39
CA PHE A 167 11.95 -23.03 -0.12
C PHE A 167 12.98 -22.85 1.01
N GLN A 168 14.25 -22.70 0.64
CA GLN A 168 15.36 -22.57 1.59
C GLN A 168 15.99 -21.17 1.52
N TYR A 169 16.35 -20.66 2.69
CA TYR A 169 17.08 -19.42 2.89
C TYR A 169 17.89 -19.52 4.19
N ASP A 170 18.96 -18.75 4.29
CA ASP A 170 19.83 -18.71 5.48
C ASP A 170 19.36 -17.63 6.48
N ARG A 171 18.76 -16.55 5.96
CA ARG A 171 18.29 -15.41 6.74
C ARG A 171 17.15 -14.69 6.03
N ASP A 172 16.29 -14.01 6.79
CA ASP A 172 15.35 -13.04 6.25
C ASP A 172 15.61 -11.60 6.71
N TYR A 173 15.26 -10.65 5.84
CA TYR A 173 15.15 -9.23 6.15
C TYR A 173 13.76 -8.73 5.77
N VAL A 174 13.17 -7.92 6.63
CA VAL A 174 11.97 -7.15 6.29
C VAL A 174 12.38 -5.88 5.56
N VAL A 175 11.71 -5.58 4.46
CA VAL A 175 11.84 -4.35 3.69
C VAL A 175 10.46 -3.69 3.61
N MET A 176 10.17 -2.82 4.56
CA MET A 176 8.94 -2.03 4.58
C MET A 176 9.15 -0.72 3.82
N LEU A 177 8.42 -0.56 2.72
CA LEU A 177 8.37 0.65 1.91
C LEU A 177 7.18 1.50 2.35
N THR A 178 7.43 2.80 2.52
CA THR A 178 6.41 3.77 2.97
C THR A 178 6.66 5.13 2.30
N ASP A 179 5.65 5.99 2.32
CA ASP A 179 5.79 7.42 1.99
C ASP A 179 5.64 8.28 3.25
N TRP A 180 6.45 9.34 3.34
CA TRP A 180 6.42 10.30 4.43
C TRP A 180 6.20 11.70 3.88
N THR A 181 5.36 12.48 4.54
CA THR A 181 5.18 13.90 4.26
C THR A 181 5.49 14.73 5.49
N ASP A 182 6.07 15.91 5.27
CA ASP A 182 6.23 16.93 6.31
C ASP A 182 4.97 17.82 6.44
N GLU A 183 3.99 17.66 5.55
CA GLU A 183 2.71 18.34 5.59
C GLU A 183 1.70 17.62 6.49
N ASP A 184 0.66 18.33 6.91
CA ASP A 184 -0.48 17.72 7.61
C ASP A 184 -1.32 16.90 6.62
N ALA A 185 -1.55 15.62 6.91
CA ALA A 185 -2.27 14.72 6.00
C ALA A 185 -3.72 15.15 5.73
N VAL A 186 -4.40 15.74 6.73
CA VAL A 186 -5.73 16.36 6.53
C VAL A 186 -5.63 17.57 5.60
N GLY A 187 -4.54 18.35 5.71
CA GLY A 187 -4.17 19.43 4.81
C GLY A 187 -3.98 18.95 3.37
N LEU A 188 -3.21 17.88 3.16
CA LEU A 188 -3.02 17.26 1.84
C LEU A 188 -4.35 16.91 1.20
N MET A 189 -5.23 16.21 1.94
CA MET A 189 -6.57 15.87 1.47
C MET A 189 -7.38 17.11 1.08
N LYS A 190 -7.35 18.18 1.89
CA LYS A 190 -8.06 19.43 1.58
C LYS A 190 -7.53 20.10 0.31
N THR A 191 -6.24 19.98 0.03
CA THR A 191 -5.61 20.48 -1.19
C THR A 191 -6.08 19.66 -2.40
N LEU A 192 -5.96 18.33 -2.34
CA LEU A 192 -6.42 17.42 -3.40
C LEU A 192 -7.90 17.63 -3.75
N LYS A 193 -8.75 17.80 -2.74
CA LYS A 193 -10.18 18.07 -2.94
C LYS A 193 -10.51 19.41 -3.60
N LYS A 194 -9.59 20.39 -3.55
CA LYS A 194 -9.73 21.68 -4.23
C LYS A 194 -9.10 21.69 -5.61
N GLN A 195 -8.00 20.96 -5.76
CA GLN A 195 -7.22 20.85 -6.98
C GLN A 195 -6.47 19.52 -6.95
N SER A 196 -7.01 18.50 -7.61
CA SER A 196 -6.46 17.15 -7.58
C SER A 196 -5.06 17.06 -8.17
N ASP A 197 -4.78 17.84 -9.22
CA ASP A 197 -3.50 17.85 -9.92
C ASP A 197 -2.44 18.77 -9.27
N TYR A 198 -2.67 19.25 -8.03
CA TYR A 198 -1.83 20.25 -7.37
C TYR A 198 -0.39 19.77 -7.22
N TYR A 199 -0.20 18.50 -6.82
CA TYR A 199 1.12 17.92 -6.58
C TYR A 199 1.76 17.35 -7.86
N ASN A 200 1.12 17.53 -9.02
CA ASN A 200 1.66 17.14 -10.32
C ASN A 200 2.37 18.33 -11.00
N TYR A 201 3.68 18.41 -10.77
CA TYR A 201 4.53 19.47 -11.31
C TYR A 201 5.07 19.18 -12.72
N HIS A 202 4.88 17.97 -13.23
CA HIS A 202 5.47 17.55 -14.50
C HIS A 202 4.42 17.58 -15.62
N LYS A 203 3.76 18.73 -15.80
CA LYS A 203 2.74 18.90 -16.83
C LYS A 203 3.38 19.01 -18.23
N ARG A 204 2.64 18.57 -19.25
CA ARG A 204 3.12 18.62 -20.64
C ARG A 204 3.37 20.06 -21.08
N THR A 205 4.43 20.27 -21.85
CA THR A 205 4.91 21.56 -22.34
C THR A 205 4.65 21.77 -23.82
N VAL A 206 4.90 22.98 -24.33
CA VAL A 206 4.90 23.28 -25.78
C VAL A 206 5.98 22.47 -26.51
N GLY A 207 7.12 22.21 -25.86
CA GLY A 207 8.18 21.37 -26.41
C GLY A 207 7.69 19.94 -26.65
N ASP A 208 6.97 19.37 -25.67
CA ASP A 208 6.38 18.03 -25.80
C ASP A 208 5.36 17.97 -26.93
N PHE A 209 4.58 19.03 -27.14
CA PHE A 209 3.65 19.10 -28.27
C PHE A 209 4.36 19.09 -29.62
N ILE A 210 5.44 19.87 -29.78
CA ILE A 210 6.23 19.88 -31.02
C ILE A 210 6.83 18.49 -31.27
N HIS A 211 7.31 17.84 -30.22
CA HIS A 211 7.84 16.50 -30.30
C HIS A 211 6.77 15.47 -30.71
N ASP A 212 5.59 15.50 -30.07
CA ASP A 212 4.45 14.64 -30.45
C ASP A 212 4.08 14.81 -31.93
N VAL A 213 3.99 16.06 -32.41
CA VAL A 213 3.68 16.35 -33.82
C VAL A 213 4.74 15.77 -34.75
N SER A 214 6.01 15.81 -34.35
CA SER A 214 7.11 15.25 -35.14
C SER A 214 7.07 13.72 -35.21
N GLU A 215 6.60 13.04 -34.15
CA GLU A 215 6.55 11.58 -34.09
C GLU A 215 5.25 11.00 -34.65
N LYS A 216 4.11 11.59 -34.29
CA LYS A 216 2.76 11.06 -34.54
C LYS A 216 1.99 11.81 -35.62
N GLY A 217 2.49 12.97 -36.05
CA GLY A 217 1.80 13.88 -36.96
C GLY A 217 0.79 14.81 -36.28
N TRP A 218 0.43 15.89 -36.96
CA TRP A 218 -0.43 16.95 -36.42
C TRP A 218 -1.84 16.45 -36.07
N GLY A 219 -2.49 15.71 -36.97
CA GLY A 219 -3.86 15.25 -36.79
C GLY A 219 -4.03 14.39 -35.54
N SER A 220 -3.22 13.34 -35.42
CA SER A 220 -3.24 12.41 -34.28
C SER A 220 -2.90 13.10 -32.96
N THR A 221 -1.93 14.03 -32.96
CA THR A 221 -1.55 14.77 -31.76
C THR A 221 -2.69 15.68 -31.27
N VAL A 222 -3.35 16.39 -32.18
CA VAL A 222 -4.48 17.27 -31.81
C VAL A 222 -5.68 16.45 -31.34
N ALA A 223 -5.96 15.29 -31.97
CA ALA A 223 -7.02 14.39 -31.54
C ALA A 223 -6.79 13.85 -30.12
N ASP A 224 -5.58 13.33 -29.84
CA ASP A 224 -5.18 12.85 -28.51
C ASP A 224 -5.33 13.95 -27.45
N ARG A 225 -4.81 15.16 -27.73
CA ARG A 225 -4.94 16.32 -26.82
C ARG A 225 -6.39 16.71 -26.56
N LYS A 226 -7.23 16.65 -27.60
CA LYS A 226 -8.66 16.95 -27.50
C LYS A 226 -9.36 15.92 -26.61
N MET A 227 -9.09 14.63 -26.78
CA MET A 227 -9.67 13.58 -25.94
C MET A 227 -9.31 13.74 -24.46
N TRP A 228 -8.02 13.96 -24.14
CA TRP A 228 -7.60 14.24 -22.76
C TRP A 228 -8.28 15.49 -22.18
N ALA A 229 -8.46 16.54 -22.99
CA ALA A 229 -9.15 17.76 -22.56
C ALA A 229 -10.67 17.55 -22.35
N GLU A 230 -11.32 16.73 -23.19
CA GLU A 230 -12.74 16.38 -23.07
C GLU A 230 -13.01 15.51 -21.83
N MET A 231 -12.10 14.57 -21.52
CA MET A 231 -12.11 13.81 -20.27
C MET A 231 -11.69 14.66 -19.05
N LYS A 232 -11.17 15.86 -19.28
CA LYS A 232 -10.62 16.78 -18.26
C LYS A 232 -9.51 16.15 -17.41
N MET A 233 -8.61 15.46 -18.08
CA MET A 233 -7.56 14.69 -17.44
C MET A 233 -6.19 15.01 -17.98
N ASN A 234 -5.21 14.72 -17.13
CA ASN A 234 -3.83 14.96 -17.44
C ASN A 234 -3.11 13.60 -17.55
N PRO A 235 -2.62 13.19 -18.73
CA PRO A 235 -1.95 11.88 -18.92
C PRO A 235 -0.66 11.70 -18.10
N THR A 236 -0.22 12.76 -17.44
CA THR A 236 0.94 12.78 -16.57
C THR A 236 0.57 12.54 -15.09
N ASP A 237 -0.71 12.53 -14.75
CA ASP A 237 -1.21 12.40 -13.38
C ASP A 237 -1.23 10.93 -12.94
N LEU A 238 -0.04 10.41 -12.62
CA LEU A 238 0.18 8.99 -12.30
C LEU A 238 0.12 8.69 -10.79
N ALA A 239 0.17 9.74 -9.96
CA ALA A 239 0.10 9.67 -8.51
C ALA A 239 -0.49 11.00 -8.00
N ASP A 240 -1.43 10.93 -7.06
CA ASP A 240 -2.11 12.13 -6.53
C ASP A 240 -1.16 13.01 -5.71
N VAL A 241 -0.17 12.40 -5.05
CA VAL A 241 0.87 13.08 -4.30
C VAL A 241 2.22 12.53 -4.75
N SER A 242 3.11 13.42 -5.17
CA SER A 242 4.39 13.08 -5.78
C SER A 242 5.58 13.30 -4.83
N GLY A 243 6.78 12.93 -5.30
CA GLY A 243 8.06 13.07 -4.59
C GLY A 243 8.50 14.51 -4.32
N THR A 244 7.74 15.51 -4.77
CA THR A 244 7.92 16.90 -4.31
C THR A 244 7.41 17.11 -2.88
N THR A 245 6.43 16.31 -2.48
CA THR A 245 5.78 16.36 -1.16
C THR A 245 6.12 15.14 -0.33
N TYR A 246 6.29 13.98 -0.98
CA TYR A 246 6.71 12.76 -0.32
C TYR A 246 8.22 12.54 -0.32
N THR A 247 8.69 12.09 0.83
CA THR A 247 9.97 11.39 0.97
C THR A 247 9.68 9.90 1.11
N TYR A 248 10.18 9.09 0.18
CA TYR A 248 9.98 7.65 0.19
C TYR A 248 10.99 6.97 1.12
N LEU A 249 10.50 6.11 2.01
CA LEU A 249 11.31 5.49 3.06
C LEU A 249 11.44 3.98 2.85
N MET A 250 12.60 3.45 3.23
CA MET A 250 12.86 2.02 3.37
C MET A 250 13.20 1.73 4.82
N ASN A 251 12.38 0.93 5.51
CA ASN A 251 12.52 0.64 6.94
C ASN A 251 12.61 1.91 7.80
N GLY A 252 11.79 2.92 7.48
CA GLY A 252 11.76 4.21 8.17
C GLY A 252 12.92 5.15 7.85
N GLN A 253 13.80 4.77 6.91
CA GLN A 253 14.96 5.56 6.53
C GLN A 253 14.75 6.25 5.18
N ALA A 254 15.04 7.55 5.14
CA ALA A 254 15.07 8.32 3.91
C ALA A 254 16.20 7.84 2.97
N PRO A 255 16.16 8.15 1.67
CA PRO A 255 17.12 7.63 0.70
C PRO A 255 18.58 8.00 1.04
N ASN A 256 18.82 9.16 1.63
CA ASN A 256 20.15 9.60 2.07
C ASN A 256 20.67 8.83 3.30
N MET A 257 19.78 8.30 4.14
CA MET A 257 20.15 7.51 5.33
C MET A 257 20.59 6.09 4.96
N ASN A 258 20.00 5.51 3.90
CA ASN A 258 20.40 4.23 3.29
C ASN A 258 20.42 3.05 4.28
N TRP A 259 19.26 2.44 4.49
CA TRP A 259 19.15 1.19 5.26
C TRP A 259 20.15 0.15 4.74
N THR A 260 20.82 -0.59 5.62
CA THR A 260 21.83 -1.60 5.23
C THR A 260 21.50 -2.98 5.78
N GLY A 261 21.29 -3.96 4.89
CA GLY A 261 21.18 -5.38 5.22
C GLY A 261 22.53 -6.08 5.02
N VAL A 262 23.13 -6.60 6.09
CA VAL A 262 24.46 -7.23 6.01
C VAL A 262 24.36 -8.70 5.58
N PHE A 263 25.22 -9.17 4.69
CA PHE A 263 25.22 -10.56 4.22
C PHE A 263 26.61 -11.17 4.16
N ARG A 264 26.67 -12.51 4.06
CA ARG A 264 27.89 -13.22 3.62
C ARG A 264 27.78 -13.57 2.14
N PRO A 265 28.80 -13.32 1.31
CA PRO A 265 28.73 -13.66 -0.11
C PRO A 265 28.34 -15.12 -0.33
N GLY A 266 27.33 -15.36 -1.18
CA GLY A 266 26.74 -16.68 -1.44
C GLY A 266 25.63 -17.12 -0.47
N GLU A 267 25.31 -16.29 0.54
CA GLU A 267 24.18 -16.53 1.45
C GLU A 267 22.84 -16.31 0.73
N LYS A 268 21.88 -17.21 0.91
CA LYS A 268 20.52 -17.02 0.40
C LYS A 268 19.72 -16.19 1.38
N LEU A 269 19.37 -14.98 0.96
CA LEU A 269 18.56 -14.07 1.75
C LEU A 269 17.13 -14.10 1.25
N ARG A 270 16.16 -14.18 2.16
CA ARG A 270 14.77 -13.83 1.89
C ARG A 270 14.57 -12.35 2.21
N LEU A 271 14.18 -11.56 1.22
CA LEU A 271 13.72 -10.20 1.44
C LEU A 271 12.20 -10.20 1.44
N ARG A 272 11.60 -9.77 2.54
CA ARG A 272 10.14 -9.67 2.75
C ARG A 272 9.70 -8.23 2.48
N PHE A 273 9.28 -7.96 1.26
CA PHE A 273 8.79 -6.64 0.86
C PHE A 273 7.36 -6.43 1.35
N ILE A 274 7.14 -5.27 1.96
CA ILE A 274 5.83 -4.80 2.40
C ILE A 274 5.69 -3.39 1.85
N ASN A 275 4.63 -3.11 1.08
CA ASN A 275 4.29 -1.74 0.74
C ASN A 275 3.21 -1.23 1.72
N GLY A 276 3.64 -0.56 2.78
CA GLY A 276 2.76 0.06 3.78
C GLY A 276 2.62 1.56 3.57
N SER A 277 2.78 2.03 2.34
CA SER A 277 2.63 3.44 1.96
C SER A 277 1.17 3.85 1.99
N SER A 278 0.89 5.14 2.12
CA SER A 278 -0.48 5.63 2.04
C SER A 278 -0.95 5.83 0.60
N MET A 279 -0.05 6.15 -0.34
CA MET A 279 -0.42 6.35 -1.75
C MET A 279 0.55 5.76 -2.77
N THR A 280 1.78 5.42 -2.36
CA THR A 280 2.86 5.18 -3.31
C THR A 280 2.98 3.73 -3.77
N TYR A 281 2.96 3.54 -5.09
CA TYR A 281 3.40 2.32 -5.75
C TYR A 281 4.91 2.35 -6.00
N PHE A 282 5.59 1.22 -5.82
CA PHE A 282 7.03 1.12 -6.05
C PHE A 282 7.40 0.06 -7.09
N ASP A 283 8.35 0.40 -7.94
CA ASP A 283 9.04 -0.51 -8.83
C ASP A 283 10.39 -0.89 -8.20
N VAL A 284 10.49 -2.13 -7.77
CA VAL A 284 11.60 -2.65 -6.98
C VAL A 284 12.58 -3.40 -7.87
N ARG A 285 13.87 -3.07 -7.78
CA ARG A 285 14.96 -3.76 -8.47
C ARG A 285 16.24 -3.76 -7.66
N ILE A 286 17.11 -4.74 -7.92
CA ILE A 286 18.46 -4.81 -7.35
C ILE A 286 19.45 -5.01 -8.50
N PRO A 287 20.02 -3.93 -9.08
CA PRO A 287 20.86 -4.08 -10.26
C PRO A 287 22.05 -5.00 -10.04
N GLY A 288 22.21 -5.97 -10.94
CA GLY A 288 23.23 -7.02 -10.85
C GLY A 288 22.84 -8.22 -9.98
N LEU A 289 21.61 -8.26 -9.43
CA LEU A 289 21.11 -9.36 -8.61
C LEU A 289 19.67 -9.73 -8.99
N LYS A 290 19.46 -10.97 -9.44
CA LYS A 290 18.11 -11.49 -9.74
C LYS A 290 17.34 -11.70 -8.44
N MET A 291 16.03 -11.48 -8.51
CA MET A 291 15.10 -11.75 -7.42
C MET A 291 14.20 -12.93 -7.81
N THR A 292 14.14 -13.96 -6.98
CA THR A 292 13.21 -15.08 -7.18
C THR A 292 12.03 -14.92 -6.23
N VAL A 293 10.88 -14.51 -6.77
CA VAL A 293 9.62 -14.36 -6.01
C VAL A 293 9.13 -15.73 -5.58
N VAL A 294 8.89 -15.93 -4.28
CA VAL A 294 8.47 -17.20 -3.68
C VAL A 294 7.19 -17.09 -2.85
N ALA A 295 6.78 -15.88 -2.46
CA ALA A 295 5.48 -15.63 -1.87
C ALA A 295 4.90 -14.28 -2.33
N ALA A 296 3.57 -14.20 -2.36
CA ALA A 296 2.81 -12.98 -2.58
C ALA A 296 1.66 -12.93 -1.57
N ASP A 297 1.45 -11.81 -0.89
CA ASP A 297 0.36 -11.61 0.08
C ASP A 297 0.32 -12.69 1.20
N GLY A 298 1.51 -13.07 1.68
CA GLY A 298 1.69 -14.14 2.66
C GLY A 298 1.44 -15.56 2.14
N GLN A 299 1.11 -15.73 0.86
CA GLN A 299 0.86 -17.04 0.23
C GLN A 299 2.05 -17.51 -0.60
N HIS A 300 2.40 -18.79 -0.45
CA HIS A 300 3.46 -19.43 -1.22
C HIS A 300 3.09 -19.55 -2.71
N VAL A 301 3.95 -19.05 -3.59
CA VAL A 301 3.79 -19.16 -5.05
C VAL A 301 4.88 -20.04 -5.67
N LYS A 302 4.60 -20.57 -6.86
CA LYS A 302 5.63 -21.23 -7.68
C LYS A 302 6.74 -20.21 -7.97
N PRO A 303 8.02 -20.54 -7.74
CA PRO A 303 9.10 -19.56 -7.84
C PRO A 303 9.20 -18.90 -9.23
N VAL A 304 9.28 -17.57 -9.27
CA VAL A 304 9.46 -16.78 -10.51
C VAL A 304 10.69 -15.89 -10.39
N SER A 305 11.67 -16.07 -11.28
CA SER A 305 12.88 -15.26 -11.30
C SER A 305 12.72 -14.02 -12.19
N VAL A 306 12.90 -12.85 -11.60
CA VAL A 306 12.68 -11.53 -12.22
C VAL A 306 13.86 -10.57 -11.96
N ASP A 307 13.93 -9.51 -12.75
CA ASP A 307 14.83 -8.37 -12.53
C ASP A 307 14.14 -7.25 -11.73
N GLU A 308 12.83 -7.13 -11.87
CA GLU A 308 12.04 -6.04 -11.32
C GLU A 308 10.60 -6.51 -11.06
N PHE A 309 9.93 -5.90 -10.08
CA PHE A 309 8.50 -6.06 -9.89
C PHE A 309 7.89 -4.74 -9.40
N ARG A 310 6.64 -4.47 -9.77
CA ARG A 310 5.82 -3.43 -9.17
C ARG A 310 5.12 -4.01 -7.94
N ILE A 311 5.11 -3.27 -6.84
CA ILE A 311 4.35 -3.60 -5.63
C ILE A 311 3.33 -2.50 -5.35
N ALA A 312 2.04 -2.87 -5.39
CA ALA A 312 0.95 -1.97 -5.07
C ALA A 312 0.89 -1.66 -3.57
N VAL A 313 0.20 -0.59 -3.20
CA VAL A 313 -0.06 -0.31 -1.78
C VAL A 313 -0.77 -1.51 -1.16
N ALA A 314 -0.31 -1.92 0.01
CA ALA A 314 -0.78 -3.07 0.78
C ALA A 314 -0.50 -4.46 0.21
N GLU A 315 0.26 -4.59 -0.87
CA GLU A 315 0.81 -5.89 -1.28
C GLU A 315 2.05 -6.27 -0.48
N THR A 316 2.31 -7.57 -0.40
CA THR A 316 3.59 -8.10 0.10
C THR A 316 4.18 -9.09 -0.89
N PHE A 317 5.52 -9.09 -1.00
CA PHE A 317 6.25 -10.07 -1.80
C PHE A 317 7.47 -10.57 -1.04
N ASP A 318 7.65 -11.90 -0.99
CA ASP A 318 8.90 -12.48 -0.51
C ASP A 318 9.73 -12.93 -1.70
N VAL A 319 10.99 -12.48 -1.74
CA VAL A 319 11.94 -12.88 -2.79
C VAL A 319 13.20 -13.46 -2.19
N ILE A 320 13.76 -14.46 -2.86
CA ILE A 320 15.08 -15.01 -2.57
C ILE A 320 16.11 -14.33 -3.46
N VAL A 321 17.21 -13.90 -2.84
CA VAL A 321 18.39 -13.36 -3.52
C VAL A 321 19.65 -14.03 -3.00
N GLU A 322 20.68 -14.15 -3.84
CA GLU A 322 21.96 -14.76 -3.47
C GLU A 322 23.10 -13.82 -3.87
N PRO A 323 23.38 -12.79 -3.05
CA PRO A 323 24.39 -11.78 -3.36
C PRO A 323 25.81 -12.34 -3.29
N THR A 324 26.63 -12.02 -4.30
CA THR A 324 28.03 -12.51 -4.41
C THR A 324 29.07 -11.40 -4.45
N GLN A 325 28.69 -10.18 -4.83
CA GLN A 325 29.55 -9.00 -4.79
C GLN A 325 29.60 -8.38 -3.39
N ASP A 326 30.39 -7.31 -3.21
CA ASP A 326 30.55 -6.65 -1.91
C ASP A 326 29.34 -5.81 -1.50
N ALA A 327 28.59 -5.27 -2.46
CA ALA A 327 27.38 -4.50 -2.19
C ALA A 327 26.42 -4.47 -3.40
N TYR A 328 25.14 -4.34 -3.11
CA TYR A 328 24.06 -4.16 -4.08
C TYR A 328 23.11 -3.07 -3.59
N THR A 329 22.65 -2.20 -4.49
CA THR A 329 21.63 -1.20 -4.15
C THR A 329 20.26 -1.85 -4.29
N LEU A 330 19.52 -1.92 -3.18
CA LEU A 330 18.10 -2.21 -3.21
C LEU A 330 17.36 -0.91 -3.53
N PHE A 331 16.72 -0.86 -4.70
CA PHE A 331 16.13 0.36 -5.25
C PHE A 331 14.62 0.17 -5.43
N ALA A 332 13.83 1.10 -4.90
CA ALA A 332 12.38 1.12 -5.01
C ALA A 332 11.94 2.48 -5.57
N GLN A 333 11.69 2.55 -6.87
CA GLN A 333 11.33 3.78 -7.57
C GLN A 333 9.83 4.02 -7.52
N SER A 334 9.37 5.25 -7.28
CA SER A 334 7.93 5.54 -7.37
C SER A 334 7.41 5.35 -8.80
N MET A 335 6.18 4.86 -8.95
CA MET A 335 5.54 4.59 -10.25
C MET A 335 5.51 5.85 -11.16
N ASP A 336 5.30 7.02 -10.58
CA ASP A 336 5.27 8.32 -11.26
C ASP A 336 6.66 8.87 -11.63
N ARG A 337 7.73 8.18 -11.23
CA ARG A 337 9.16 8.51 -11.44
C ARG A 337 9.64 9.79 -10.78
N THR A 338 8.95 10.27 -9.75
CA THR A 338 9.32 11.52 -9.06
C THR A 338 10.30 11.33 -7.91
N GLY A 339 10.57 10.08 -7.51
CA GLY A 339 11.66 9.76 -6.59
C GLY A 339 11.79 8.26 -6.33
N PHE A 340 12.47 7.92 -5.25
CA PHE A 340 12.74 6.53 -4.87
C PHE A 340 13.04 6.40 -3.38
N ALA A 341 12.82 5.20 -2.84
CA ALA A 341 13.45 4.73 -1.61
C ALA A 341 14.68 3.86 -1.96
N ARG A 342 15.69 3.83 -1.09
CA ARG A 342 16.84 2.93 -1.27
C ARG A 342 17.37 2.36 0.03
N GLY A 343 17.99 1.20 -0.11
CA GLY A 343 18.87 0.58 0.87
C GLY A 343 20.04 -0.10 0.16
N THR A 344 20.91 -0.70 0.95
CA THR A 344 22.08 -1.44 0.47
C THR A 344 22.10 -2.83 1.10
N LEU A 345 22.21 -3.86 0.28
CA LEU A 345 22.72 -5.14 0.76
C LEU A 345 24.24 -5.07 0.70
N ALA A 346 24.95 -5.36 1.79
CA ALA A 346 26.40 -5.28 1.83
C ALA A 346 27.08 -6.42 2.59
N ALA A 347 28.27 -6.82 2.15
CA ALA A 347 29.10 -7.78 2.88
C ALA A 347 29.55 -7.27 4.26
N LYS A 348 29.56 -5.95 4.46
CA LYS A 348 29.82 -5.27 5.74
C LYS A 348 29.14 -3.91 5.79
N ALA A 349 28.81 -3.45 7.00
CA ALA A 349 28.22 -2.13 7.20
C ALA A 349 29.11 -1.00 6.64
N GLY A 350 28.48 0.03 6.07
CA GLY A 350 29.13 1.20 5.50
C GLY A 350 29.58 1.08 4.04
N LEU A 351 29.45 -0.10 3.42
CA LEU A 351 29.56 -0.20 1.96
C LEU A 351 28.28 0.29 1.29
N SER A 352 28.40 0.75 0.05
CA SER A 352 27.29 1.16 -0.81
C SER A 352 27.61 0.83 -2.26
N ALA A 353 26.61 0.41 -3.03
CA ALA A 353 26.71 0.32 -4.48
C ALA A 353 26.21 1.62 -5.15
N PRO A 354 26.51 1.85 -6.44
CA PRO A 354 25.96 2.98 -7.18
C PRO A 354 24.43 3.02 -7.12
N VAL A 355 23.87 4.23 -7.00
CA VAL A 355 22.42 4.42 -7.10
C VAL A 355 22.05 4.42 -8.58
N PRO A 356 21.10 3.58 -9.02
CA PRO A 356 20.66 3.56 -10.40
C PRO A 356 20.02 4.90 -10.81
N PRO A 357 20.14 5.32 -12.08
CA PRO A 357 19.35 6.43 -12.57
C PRO A 357 17.85 6.10 -12.50
N LEU A 358 17.04 7.16 -12.41
CA LEU A 358 15.59 7.04 -12.56
C LEU A 358 15.24 6.65 -13.99
N ASP A 359 14.32 5.70 -14.14
CA ASP A 359 13.75 5.40 -15.45
C ASP A 359 12.97 6.60 -16.01
N PRO A 360 12.83 6.70 -17.35
CA PRO A 360 12.02 7.72 -17.99
C PRO A 360 10.58 7.69 -17.50
N ARG A 361 9.96 8.87 -17.47
CA ARG A 361 8.57 9.02 -17.02
C ARG A 361 7.59 8.45 -18.04
N PRO A 362 6.66 7.56 -17.63
CA PRO A 362 5.61 7.11 -18.53
C PRO A 362 4.51 8.16 -18.69
N LEU A 363 3.67 7.96 -19.69
CA LEU A 363 2.40 8.66 -19.86
C LEU A 363 1.29 7.62 -19.86
N VAL A 364 0.15 7.95 -19.28
CA VAL A 364 -1.09 7.20 -19.54
C VAL A 364 -1.48 7.45 -21.00
N THR A 365 -1.84 6.40 -21.72
CA THR A 365 -2.31 6.46 -23.11
C THR A 365 -3.79 6.10 -23.20
N MET A 366 -4.42 6.39 -24.35
CA MET A 366 -5.80 5.93 -24.58
C MET A 366 -5.91 4.41 -24.57
N ASP A 367 -4.89 3.69 -25.02
CA ASP A 367 -4.84 2.23 -24.96
C ASP A 367 -4.88 1.75 -23.51
N ASP A 368 -4.19 2.45 -22.60
CA ASP A 368 -4.25 2.17 -21.17
C ASP A 368 -5.66 2.36 -20.61
N MET A 369 -6.42 3.32 -21.14
CA MET A 369 -7.80 3.59 -20.77
C MET A 369 -8.82 2.66 -21.45
N GLY A 370 -8.37 1.67 -22.24
CA GLY A 370 -9.28 0.81 -23.00
C GLY A 370 -9.98 1.54 -24.16
N MET A 371 -9.36 2.60 -24.67
CA MET A 371 -9.85 3.47 -25.74
C MET A 371 -8.96 3.42 -26.99
N GLY A 372 -8.06 2.44 -27.06
CA GLY A 372 -7.10 2.28 -28.15
C GLY A 372 -7.73 1.83 -29.47
N GLY A 373 -7.26 2.40 -30.58
CA GLY A 373 -7.63 1.95 -31.94
C GLY A 373 -9.01 2.40 -32.45
N MET A 374 -9.71 3.32 -31.77
CA MET A 374 -10.95 3.90 -32.29
C MET A 374 -10.66 4.92 -33.41
N ASP A 375 -11.17 4.68 -34.63
CA ASP A 375 -11.09 5.63 -35.73
C ASP A 375 -12.11 6.77 -35.54
N HIS A 376 -11.62 8.01 -35.48
CA HIS A 376 -12.39 9.19 -35.08
C HIS A 376 -13.49 9.61 -36.08
N GLY A 377 -13.56 8.99 -37.26
CA GLY A 377 -14.58 9.27 -38.27
C GLY A 377 -15.98 8.71 -37.95
N ASP A 378 -16.06 7.71 -37.08
CA ASP A 378 -17.26 6.87 -36.93
C ASP A 378 -18.07 7.15 -35.65
N MET A 379 -17.65 8.11 -34.81
CA MET A 379 -18.30 8.40 -33.51
C MET A 379 -19.55 9.28 -33.62
N ALA A 380 -19.87 9.84 -34.80
CA ALA A 380 -21.03 10.69 -34.99
C ALA A 380 -22.28 9.87 -35.36
N GLY A 381 -23.02 9.41 -34.34
CA GLY A 381 -24.37 8.84 -34.52
C GLY A 381 -24.49 7.31 -34.38
N MET A 382 -23.53 6.65 -33.72
CA MET A 382 -23.65 5.22 -33.43
C MET A 382 -24.54 4.93 -32.20
N ASP A 383 -25.38 3.90 -32.33
CA ASP A 383 -26.16 3.32 -31.23
C ASP A 383 -25.23 2.46 -30.36
N HIS A 384 -24.89 2.97 -29.17
CA HIS A 384 -23.98 2.35 -28.21
C HIS A 384 -24.43 0.97 -27.72
N SER A 385 -25.68 0.57 -27.95
CA SER A 385 -26.22 -0.72 -27.49
C SER A 385 -25.89 -1.92 -28.39
N ALA A 386 -25.35 -1.69 -29.60
CA ALA A 386 -25.21 -2.72 -30.64
C ALA A 386 -23.78 -3.20 -30.92
N MET A 387 -22.76 -2.68 -30.21
CA MET A 387 -21.36 -3.07 -30.40
C MET A 387 -20.96 -4.20 -29.43
N ALA A 388 -20.63 -5.38 -29.98
CA ALA A 388 -20.09 -6.48 -29.20
C ALA A 388 -18.72 -6.10 -28.60
N GLY A 389 -18.59 -6.13 -27.27
CA GLY A 389 -17.34 -5.85 -26.56
C GLY A 389 -17.28 -4.51 -25.80
N MET A 390 -18.35 -3.71 -25.82
CA MET A 390 -18.44 -2.55 -24.90
C MET A 390 -18.78 -3.00 -23.47
N GLN A 391 -18.11 -2.37 -22.50
CA GLN A 391 -18.37 -2.56 -21.08
C GLN A 391 -19.75 -1.97 -20.73
N SER A 392 -20.55 -2.72 -19.97
CA SER A 392 -21.80 -2.20 -19.42
C SER A 392 -21.53 -1.44 -18.13
N HIS A 393 -22.22 -0.33 -17.91
CA HIS A 393 -22.11 0.48 -16.71
C HIS A 393 -23.42 0.46 -15.90
N PRO A 394 -23.34 0.47 -14.56
CA PRO A 394 -24.47 0.70 -13.68
C PRO A 394 -25.24 1.99 -14.01
N ASP A 395 -26.58 1.95 -13.90
CA ASP A 395 -27.43 3.14 -14.08
C ASP A 395 -27.07 4.30 -13.13
N THR A 396 -26.48 3.98 -11.98
CA THR A 396 -26.01 4.96 -10.98
C THR A 396 -24.84 5.82 -11.45
N GLU A 397 -24.14 5.42 -12.52
CA GLU A 397 -23.05 6.20 -13.10
C GLU A 397 -23.53 7.20 -14.16
N LYS A 398 -24.71 6.96 -14.73
CA LYS A 398 -25.25 7.78 -15.80
C LYS A 398 -25.57 9.19 -15.31
N ASP A 399 -25.05 10.20 -16.02
CA ASP A 399 -25.20 11.62 -15.69
C ASP A 399 -24.79 11.96 -14.24
N ASN A 400 -23.91 11.13 -13.65
CA ASN A 400 -23.50 11.29 -12.27
C ASN A 400 -22.40 12.35 -12.16
N PRO A 401 -22.60 13.44 -11.41
CA PRO A 401 -21.60 14.51 -11.29
C PRO A 401 -20.36 14.10 -10.50
N LEU A 402 -20.26 12.87 -10.01
CA LEU A 402 -19.10 12.31 -9.30
C LEU A 402 -18.41 11.19 -10.08
N VAL A 403 -18.83 10.98 -11.34
CA VAL A 403 -18.19 10.05 -12.27
C VAL A 403 -17.81 10.87 -13.50
N ASP A 404 -16.51 11.06 -13.74
CA ASP A 404 -16.02 11.76 -14.93
C ASP A 404 -15.46 10.81 -16.01
N MET A 405 -15.44 9.49 -15.72
CA MET A 405 -15.00 8.47 -16.66
C MET A 405 -15.68 7.13 -16.51
N GLN A 406 -15.68 6.41 -17.63
CA GLN A 406 -16.20 5.08 -17.82
C GLN A 406 -15.28 4.36 -18.81
N ALA A 407 -14.76 3.18 -18.46
CA ALA A 407 -13.95 2.40 -19.38
C ALA A 407 -14.84 1.82 -20.48
N MET A 408 -14.63 2.20 -21.74
CA MET A 408 -15.50 1.73 -22.84
C MET A 408 -15.22 0.29 -23.23
N SER A 409 -13.97 -0.13 -23.15
CA SER A 409 -13.55 -1.52 -23.26
C SER A 409 -12.57 -1.84 -22.15
N THR A 410 -12.55 -3.09 -21.72
CA THR A 410 -11.72 -3.52 -20.59
C THR A 410 -10.93 -4.76 -20.96
N SER A 411 -9.77 -4.93 -20.33
CA SER A 411 -8.98 -6.17 -20.44
C SER A 411 -8.43 -6.59 -19.08
N PRO A 412 -8.13 -7.89 -18.87
CA PRO A 412 -7.62 -8.36 -17.58
C PRO A 412 -6.26 -7.77 -17.20
N LYS A 413 -5.43 -7.47 -18.20
CA LYS A 413 -4.06 -6.96 -18.03
C LYS A 413 -3.26 -7.78 -17.01
N LEU A 414 -3.40 -9.11 -17.04
CA LEU A 414 -2.69 -9.99 -16.11
C LEU A 414 -1.22 -10.15 -16.51
N ASP A 415 -0.93 -10.11 -17.81
CA ASP A 415 0.39 -10.19 -18.43
C ASP A 415 1.04 -8.84 -18.72
N ASP A 416 0.36 -7.75 -18.38
CA ASP A 416 0.90 -6.39 -18.51
C ASP A 416 1.78 -6.07 -17.28
N PRO A 417 3.07 -5.74 -17.47
CA PRO A 417 3.93 -5.30 -16.38
C PRO A 417 3.56 -3.91 -15.84
N GLY A 418 2.73 -3.15 -16.55
CA GLY A 418 2.22 -1.85 -16.14
C GLY A 418 2.98 -0.65 -16.73
N LEU A 419 2.41 0.53 -16.52
CA LEU A 419 2.93 1.81 -17.03
C LEU A 419 4.40 2.03 -16.66
N GLY A 420 5.24 2.32 -17.66
CA GLY A 420 6.66 2.59 -17.48
C GLY A 420 7.54 1.36 -17.25
N LEU A 421 6.98 0.15 -17.37
CA LEU A 421 7.69 -1.12 -17.24
C LEU A 421 7.67 -1.96 -18.53
N ARG A 422 6.81 -1.60 -19.49
CA ARG A 422 6.79 -2.20 -20.83
C ARG A 422 8.08 -1.87 -21.58
N ASP A 423 8.63 -2.86 -22.29
CA ASP A 423 9.81 -2.75 -23.15
C ASP A 423 11.05 -2.10 -22.51
N ASN A 424 11.18 -2.17 -21.18
CA ASN A 424 12.27 -1.53 -20.44
C ASN A 424 13.59 -2.35 -20.42
N GLY A 425 13.62 -3.49 -21.14
CA GLY A 425 14.75 -4.40 -21.23
C GLY A 425 14.97 -5.32 -20.02
N ARG A 426 14.07 -5.32 -19.04
CA ARG A 426 14.15 -6.13 -17.81
C ARG A 426 13.04 -7.18 -17.78
N ARG A 427 13.25 -8.31 -17.09
CA ARG A 427 12.19 -9.26 -16.79
C ARG A 427 11.36 -8.72 -15.62
N VAL A 428 10.20 -8.15 -15.91
CA VAL A 428 9.29 -7.60 -14.90
C VAL A 428 8.26 -8.64 -14.50
N LEU A 429 8.01 -8.83 -13.20
CA LEU A 429 6.94 -9.69 -12.68
C LEU A 429 5.56 -9.18 -13.13
N THR A 430 4.70 -10.08 -13.61
CA THR A 430 3.29 -9.80 -13.91
C THR A 430 2.39 -10.71 -13.07
N TYR A 431 1.09 -10.39 -12.98
CA TYR A 431 0.13 -11.26 -12.29
C TYR A 431 -0.01 -12.62 -13.01
N SER A 432 0.17 -12.66 -14.33
CA SER A 432 0.13 -13.89 -15.13
C SER A 432 1.27 -14.86 -14.80
N ASP A 433 2.34 -14.40 -14.15
CA ASP A 433 3.42 -15.26 -13.65
C ASP A 433 3.09 -15.95 -12.33
N LEU A 434 2.23 -15.34 -11.51
CA LEU A 434 1.96 -15.80 -10.16
C LEU A 434 1.04 -17.02 -10.18
N ARG A 435 1.50 -18.12 -9.57
CA ARG A 435 0.67 -19.32 -9.36
C ARG A 435 0.81 -19.78 -7.93
N SER A 436 -0.30 -20.00 -7.23
CA SER A 436 -0.28 -20.66 -5.92
C SER A 436 0.40 -22.03 -6.01
N THR A 437 0.99 -22.46 -4.89
CA THR A 437 1.57 -23.81 -4.75
C THR A 437 0.53 -24.91 -4.53
N PHE A 438 -0.74 -24.53 -4.46
CA PHE A 438 -1.91 -25.38 -4.29
C PHE A 438 -2.96 -25.05 -5.37
N GLU A 439 -3.85 -26.00 -5.65
CA GLU A 439 -5.03 -25.83 -6.52
C GLU A 439 -6.15 -25.07 -5.80
N ASP A 440 -7.24 -24.68 -6.47
CA ASP A 440 -8.38 -23.99 -5.83
C ASP A 440 -8.84 -24.74 -4.56
N PRO A 441 -8.65 -24.16 -3.36
CA PRO A 441 -8.85 -24.88 -2.11
C PRO A 441 -10.34 -25.06 -1.76
N ASP A 442 -11.25 -24.29 -2.38
CA ASP A 442 -12.70 -24.48 -2.21
C ASP A 442 -13.23 -25.46 -3.26
N GLY A 443 -12.77 -25.32 -4.51
CA GLY A 443 -13.09 -26.23 -5.63
C GLY A 443 -14.55 -26.18 -6.12
N ARG A 444 -15.44 -25.42 -5.47
CA ARG A 444 -16.80 -25.17 -5.95
C ARG A 444 -16.81 -24.02 -6.95
N GLU A 445 -17.66 -24.14 -7.96
CA GLU A 445 -17.98 -23.00 -8.83
C GLU A 445 -18.76 -21.93 -8.06
N PRO A 446 -18.50 -20.63 -8.32
CA PRO A 446 -19.26 -19.55 -7.71
C PRO A 446 -20.77 -19.63 -8.01
N GLY A 447 -21.60 -19.48 -6.97
CA GLY A 447 -23.05 -19.52 -7.09
C GLY A 447 -23.66 -18.24 -7.69
N ARG A 448 -22.94 -17.12 -7.62
CA ARG A 448 -23.31 -15.84 -8.25
C ARG A 448 -22.08 -14.95 -8.44
N THR A 449 -22.25 -13.94 -9.29
CA THR A 449 -21.26 -12.90 -9.54
C THR A 449 -21.77 -11.56 -8.99
N ILE A 450 -20.88 -10.79 -8.39
CA ILE A 450 -21.05 -9.37 -8.08
C ILE A 450 -20.03 -8.62 -8.93
N GLU A 451 -20.51 -7.78 -9.85
CA GLU A 451 -19.64 -6.87 -10.60
C GLU A 451 -19.68 -5.50 -9.94
N LEU A 452 -18.51 -4.89 -9.76
CA LEU A 452 -18.33 -3.58 -9.14
C LEU A 452 -17.41 -2.72 -9.97
N HIS A 453 -17.81 -1.49 -10.18
CA HIS A 453 -17.09 -0.50 -10.97
C HIS A 453 -16.34 0.46 -10.06
N LEU A 454 -15.01 0.48 -10.14
CA LEU A 454 -14.19 1.48 -9.47
C LEU A 454 -14.36 2.79 -10.23
N THR A 455 -15.00 3.74 -9.59
CA THR A 455 -15.44 5.00 -10.20
C THR A 455 -14.83 6.17 -9.46
N GLY A 456 -14.74 7.31 -10.13
CA GLY A 456 -14.30 8.52 -9.48
C GLY A 456 -14.44 9.76 -10.34
N HIS A 457 -14.03 10.86 -9.76
CA HIS A 457 -13.92 12.14 -10.42
C HIS A 457 -12.63 12.83 -10.00
N MET A 458 -11.73 13.02 -10.96
CA MET A 458 -10.41 13.60 -10.76
C MET A 458 -10.53 15.03 -10.22
N GLU A 459 -11.16 15.97 -10.94
CA GLU A 459 -11.22 17.38 -10.51
C GLU A 459 -11.87 17.60 -9.14
N LYS A 460 -12.86 16.75 -8.77
CA LYS A 460 -13.55 16.82 -7.48
C LYS A 460 -12.91 15.96 -6.40
N PHE A 461 -11.93 15.16 -6.78
CA PHE A 461 -11.26 14.17 -5.95
C PHE A 461 -12.25 13.29 -5.18
N ALA A 462 -13.22 12.73 -5.90
CA ALA A 462 -14.27 11.87 -5.35
C ALA A 462 -14.08 10.45 -5.87
N TRP A 463 -14.26 9.46 -5.00
CA TRP A 463 -13.98 8.07 -5.32
C TRP A 463 -15.10 7.17 -4.77
N SER A 464 -15.46 6.13 -5.51
CA SER A 464 -16.59 5.26 -5.17
C SER A 464 -16.50 3.90 -5.85
N PHE A 465 -17.39 2.99 -5.44
CA PHE A 465 -17.81 1.90 -6.31
C PHE A 465 -19.16 2.28 -6.98
N ASP A 466 -19.38 1.89 -8.23
CA ASP A 466 -20.62 2.06 -9.01
C ASP A 466 -21.20 3.49 -9.05
N GLY A 467 -20.36 4.51 -8.90
CA GLY A 467 -20.77 5.91 -8.77
C GLY A 467 -21.53 6.25 -7.47
N VAL A 468 -21.64 5.30 -6.53
CA VAL A 468 -22.39 5.45 -5.28
C VAL A 468 -21.46 5.83 -4.13
N LYS A 469 -21.71 7.01 -3.54
CA LYS A 469 -21.02 7.50 -2.35
C LYS A 469 -21.13 6.49 -1.21
N PHE A 470 -20.07 6.35 -0.42
CA PHE A 470 -20.08 5.44 0.71
C PHE A 470 -21.23 5.69 1.71
N SER A 471 -21.60 6.95 1.97
CA SER A 471 -22.73 7.27 2.86
C SER A 471 -24.07 6.70 2.41
N ASP A 472 -24.21 6.44 1.11
CA ASP A 472 -25.44 6.00 0.45
C ASP A 472 -25.33 4.54 -0.01
N ALA A 473 -24.14 3.93 0.13
CA ALA A 473 -23.86 2.59 -0.35
C ALA A 473 -24.43 1.53 0.60
N GLU A 474 -25.22 0.62 0.05
CA GLU A 474 -25.66 -0.56 0.80
C GLU A 474 -24.51 -1.56 0.97
N PRO A 475 -24.48 -2.31 2.08
CA PRO A 475 -23.52 -3.38 2.27
C PRO A 475 -23.65 -4.49 1.22
N LEU A 476 -22.52 -5.02 0.76
CA LEU A 476 -22.47 -6.26 0.01
C LEU A 476 -22.80 -7.41 0.96
N ARG A 477 -24.02 -7.93 0.86
CA ARG A 477 -24.49 -9.03 1.71
C ARG A 477 -24.08 -10.36 1.12
N LEU A 478 -23.40 -11.16 1.93
CA LEU A 478 -22.98 -12.51 1.63
C LEU A 478 -23.59 -13.50 2.63
N LYS A 479 -23.89 -14.71 2.15
CA LYS A 479 -24.35 -15.81 3.00
C LYS A 479 -23.16 -16.65 3.47
N TYR A 480 -23.08 -16.97 4.76
CA TYR A 480 -22.02 -17.81 5.29
C TYR A 480 -21.89 -19.14 4.54
N GLY A 481 -20.67 -19.45 4.12
CA GLY A 481 -20.31 -20.64 3.33
C GLY A 481 -20.60 -20.54 1.83
N GLU A 482 -21.21 -19.45 1.34
CA GLU A 482 -21.39 -19.24 -0.10
C GLU A 482 -20.03 -18.98 -0.79
N ARG A 483 -19.93 -19.41 -2.05
CA ARG A 483 -18.80 -19.10 -2.94
C ARG A 483 -19.32 -18.12 -3.98
N ILE A 484 -18.71 -16.94 -4.06
CA ILE A 484 -19.07 -15.91 -5.04
C ILE A 484 -17.88 -15.54 -5.91
N ARG A 485 -18.18 -14.94 -7.05
CA ARG A 485 -17.21 -14.24 -7.88
C ARG A 485 -17.41 -12.75 -7.69
N ILE A 486 -16.34 -12.03 -7.42
CA ILE A 486 -16.30 -10.57 -7.52
C ILE A 486 -15.58 -10.24 -8.81
N VAL A 487 -16.20 -9.40 -9.64
CA VAL A 487 -15.58 -8.80 -10.83
C VAL A 487 -15.38 -7.33 -10.52
N LEU A 488 -14.15 -6.86 -10.67
CA LEU A 488 -13.81 -5.45 -10.57
C LEU A 488 -13.54 -4.90 -11.96
N VAL A 489 -14.12 -3.74 -12.25
CA VAL A 489 -13.87 -2.96 -13.46
C VAL A 489 -13.29 -1.63 -13.02
N ASN A 490 -12.11 -1.25 -13.50
CA ASN A 490 -11.54 0.05 -13.20
C ASN A 490 -11.89 1.06 -14.30
N ASP A 491 -12.87 1.91 -14.03
CA ASP A 491 -13.30 2.98 -14.92
C ASP A 491 -12.41 4.22 -14.86
N THR A 492 -11.50 4.26 -13.89
CA THR A 492 -10.66 5.43 -13.62
C THR A 492 -9.31 5.34 -14.35
N MET A 493 -8.59 6.48 -14.38
CA MET A 493 -7.22 6.57 -14.91
C MET A 493 -6.15 6.22 -13.88
N MET A 494 -6.57 5.98 -12.64
CA MET A 494 -5.68 5.68 -11.53
C MET A 494 -5.65 4.17 -11.31
N THR A 495 -4.52 3.67 -10.83
CA THR A 495 -4.45 2.29 -10.32
C THR A 495 -5.07 2.23 -8.93
N HIS A 496 -5.83 1.18 -8.62
CA HIS A 496 -6.43 0.99 -7.29
C HIS A 496 -6.10 -0.39 -6.71
N PRO A 497 -5.40 -0.48 -5.57
CA PRO A 497 -5.23 -1.74 -4.85
C PRO A 497 -6.47 -1.98 -3.99
N ILE A 498 -7.29 -2.96 -4.35
CA ILE A 498 -8.53 -3.26 -3.63
C ILE A 498 -8.30 -4.37 -2.60
N HIS A 499 -8.60 -4.08 -1.34
CA HIS A 499 -8.43 -5.01 -0.21
C HIS A 499 -9.79 -5.43 0.35
N LEU A 500 -9.95 -6.74 0.56
CA LEU A 500 -11.08 -7.35 1.28
C LEU A 500 -10.59 -7.89 2.62
N HIS A 501 -11.18 -7.40 3.71
CA HIS A 501 -10.84 -7.87 5.04
C HIS A 501 -11.43 -9.25 5.32
N GLY A 502 -10.77 -10.00 6.21
CA GLY A 502 -11.29 -11.22 6.85
C GLY A 502 -11.45 -12.46 5.97
N MET A 503 -11.26 -12.34 4.65
CA MET A 503 -11.41 -13.41 3.67
C MET A 503 -10.31 -13.33 2.61
N TRP A 504 -10.14 -14.40 1.83
CA TRP A 504 -9.18 -14.46 0.74
C TRP A 504 -9.82 -14.12 -0.61
N SER A 505 -9.01 -13.47 -1.47
CA SER A 505 -9.32 -13.24 -2.88
C SER A 505 -8.56 -14.26 -3.74
N ASP A 506 -9.27 -15.23 -4.29
CA ASP A 506 -8.70 -16.24 -5.19
C ASP A 506 -8.76 -15.72 -6.63
N LEU A 507 -7.69 -15.06 -7.09
CA LEU A 507 -7.61 -14.42 -8.41
C LEU A 507 -7.79 -15.44 -9.53
N GLU A 508 -8.58 -15.07 -10.53
CA GLU A 508 -8.85 -15.87 -11.72
C GLU A 508 -8.17 -15.30 -12.97
N ASP A 509 -7.93 -16.17 -13.95
CA ASP A 509 -7.63 -15.76 -15.32
C ASP A 509 -8.89 -15.40 -16.11
N GLU A 510 -8.72 -15.00 -17.38
CA GLU A 510 -9.80 -14.63 -18.29
C GLU A 510 -10.81 -15.76 -18.58
N ASN A 511 -10.42 -17.02 -18.33
CA ASN A 511 -11.25 -18.21 -18.48
C ASN A 511 -11.86 -18.67 -17.14
N GLY A 512 -11.74 -17.84 -16.10
CA GLY A 512 -12.24 -18.12 -14.75
C GLY A 512 -11.44 -19.19 -14.00
N GLN A 513 -10.22 -19.52 -14.44
CA GLN A 513 -9.38 -20.51 -13.76
C GLN A 513 -8.60 -19.87 -12.62
N PHE A 514 -8.51 -20.57 -11.48
CA PHE A 514 -7.74 -20.12 -10.33
C PHE A 514 -6.25 -19.95 -10.66
N MET A 515 -5.68 -18.81 -10.27
CA MET A 515 -4.26 -18.49 -10.46
C MET A 515 -3.51 -18.43 -9.14
N VAL A 516 -3.88 -17.47 -8.29
CA VAL A 516 -3.15 -17.15 -7.06
C VAL A 516 -4.11 -16.62 -6.00
N ARG A 517 -3.86 -17.00 -4.75
CA ARG A 517 -4.58 -16.44 -3.60
C ARG A 517 -3.89 -15.18 -3.11
N LYS A 518 -4.65 -14.10 -2.93
CA LYS A 518 -4.17 -12.79 -2.51
C LYS A 518 -5.11 -12.17 -1.48
N HIS A 519 -4.63 -11.17 -0.74
CA HIS A 519 -5.49 -10.34 0.11
C HIS A 519 -5.75 -8.96 -0.52
N THR A 520 -4.88 -8.49 -1.42
CA THR A 520 -5.03 -7.20 -2.11
C THR A 520 -4.97 -7.43 -3.62
N ILE A 521 -5.97 -6.98 -4.37
CA ILE A 521 -6.00 -7.10 -5.84
C ILE A 521 -5.72 -5.73 -6.44
N ASP A 522 -4.58 -5.59 -7.12
CA ASP A 522 -4.29 -4.38 -7.89
C ASP A 522 -5.23 -4.26 -9.10
N MET A 523 -5.66 -3.05 -9.43
CA MET A 523 -6.54 -2.76 -10.56
C MET A 523 -5.95 -1.61 -11.39
N PRO A 524 -5.18 -1.90 -12.45
CA PRO A 524 -4.71 -0.90 -13.41
C PRO A 524 -5.86 -0.16 -14.11
N PRO A 525 -5.60 1.02 -14.71
CA PRO A 525 -6.61 1.76 -15.48
C PRO A 525 -7.23 0.91 -16.59
N GLY A 526 -8.54 1.06 -16.82
CA GLY A 526 -9.28 0.35 -17.88
C GLY A 526 -9.22 -1.17 -17.78
N SER A 527 -8.88 -1.74 -16.62
CA SER A 527 -8.76 -3.18 -16.44
C SER A 527 -10.02 -3.82 -15.86
N ARG A 528 -10.21 -5.11 -16.14
CA ARG A 528 -11.29 -5.94 -15.59
C ARG A 528 -10.72 -7.23 -15.03
N ARG A 529 -10.76 -7.42 -13.70
CA ARG A 529 -10.25 -8.63 -13.04
C ARG A 529 -11.34 -9.29 -12.23
N SER A 530 -11.31 -10.62 -12.17
CA SER A 530 -12.23 -11.39 -11.34
C SER A 530 -11.48 -12.25 -10.33
N TYR A 531 -12.10 -12.44 -9.17
CA TYR A 531 -11.59 -13.33 -8.14
C TYR A 531 -12.75 -13.98 -7.40
N ARG A 532 -12.50 -15.16 -6.84
CA ARG A 532 -13.48 -15.90 -6.06
C ARG A 532 -13.30 -15.62 -4.57
N VAL A 533 -14.40 -15.57 -3.83
CA VAL A 533 -14.42 -15.42 -2.37
C VAL A 533 -15.29 -16.51 -1.78
N THR A 534 -14.77 -17.21 -0.78
CA THR A 534 -15.57 -18.06 0.10
C THR A 534 -15.94 -17.24 1.33
N ALA A 535 -17.23 -17.04 1.56
CA ALA A 535 -17.71 -16.25 2.70
C ALA A 535 -17.66 -17.08 3.99
N ASP A 536 -16.47 -17.35 4.52
CA ASP A 536 -16.21 -18.23 5.67
C ASP A 536 -15.90 -17.49 6.98
N ALA A 537 -16.07 -16.16 6.99
CA ALA A 537 -15.85 -15.29 8.14
C ALA A 537 -17.11 -14.47 8.46
N LEU A 538 -17.88 -14.85 9.49
CA LEU A 538 -19.07 -14.11 9.93
C LEU A 538 -18.72 -12.69 10.41
N GLY A 539 -19.59 -11.73 10.10
CA GLY A 539 -19.50 -10.36 10.61
C GLY A 539 -19.48 -9.28 9.53
N ARG A 540 -19.00 -8.11 9.92
CA ARG A 540 -18.91 -6.91 9.09
C ARG A 540 -17.45 -6.68 8.73
N TRP A 541 -17.15 -6.57 7.44
CA TRP A 541 -15.80 -6.50 6.91
C TRP A 541 -15.66 -5.28 6.01
N ALA A 542 -14.50 -4.65 6.07
CA ALA A 542 -14.19 -3.55 5.17
C ALA A 542 -13.78 -4.08 3.79
N TYR A 543 -14.19 -3.36 2.74
CA TYR A 543 -13.80 -3.64 1.37
C TYR A 543 -13.53 -2.32 0.66
N HIS A 544 -12.26 -2.01 0.37
CA HIS A 544 -11.89 -0.66 -0.04
C HIS A 544 -10.62 -0.60 -0.87
N CYS A 545 -10.40 0.55 -1.50
CA CYS A 545 -9.12 0.91 -2.09
C CYS A 545 -8.11 1.23 -1.00
N HIS A 546 -6.89 0.72 -1.13
CA HIS A 546 -5.83 0.91 -0.15
C HIS A 546 -4.96 2.15 -0.41
N LEU A 547 -5.28 2.94 -1.44
CA LEU A 547 -4.86 4.33 -1.49
C LEU A 547 -5.64 5.11 -0.44
N LEU A 548 -4.96 5.54 0.62
CA LEU A 548 -5.56 6.11 1.83
C LEU A 548 -6.51 7.26 1.50
N TYR A 549 -6.10 8.16 0.60
CA TYR A 549 -6.96 9.29 0.22
C TYR A 549 -8.16 8.87 -0.62
N HIS A 550 -8.09 7.77 -1.38
CA HIS A 550 -9.25 7.24 -2.13
C HIS A 550 -10.25 6.58 -1.19
N MET A 551 -9.76 5.83 -0.20
CA MET A 551 -10.57 5.25 0.87
C MET A 551 -11.36 6.33 1.60
N GLU A 552 -10.66 7.34 2.13
CA GLU A 552 -11.23 8.43 2.93
C GLU A 552 -12.21 9.30 2.12
N MET A 553 -12.09 9.31 0.80
CA MET A 553 -12.99 10.02 -0.10
C MET A 553 -14.15 9.17 -0.64
N GLY A 554 -14.24 7.90 -0.26
CA GLY A 554 -15.45 7.10 -0.43
C GLY A 554 -15.31 5.82 -1.26
N MET A 555 -14.12 5.44 -1.75
CA MET A 555 -13.91 4.13 -2.39
C MET A 555 -13.84 3.03 -1.33
N PHE A 556 -14.98 2.85 -0.66
CA PHE A 556 -15.19 1.96 0.47
C PHE A 556 -16.57 1.31 0.35
N ARG A 557 -16.65 0.06 0.78
CA ARG A 557 -17.86 -0.73 0.96
C ARG A 557 -17.78 -1.52 2.26
N GLU A 558 -18.95 -1.75 2.82
CA GLU A 558 -19.13 -2.75 3.86
C GLU A 558 -19.50 -4.09 3.20
N VAL A 559 -18.84 -5.17 3.60
CA VAL A 559 -19.26 -6.55 3.32
C VAL A 559 -19.86 -7.14 4.59
N ARG A 560 -21.06 -7.72 4.51
CA ARG A 560 -21.73 -8.41 5.63
C ARG A 560 -21.85 -9.88 5.32
N VAL A 561 -21.27 -10.73 6.16
CA VAL A 561 -21.43 -12.19 6.09
C VAL A 561 -22.40 -12.62 7.19
N GLU A 562 -23.56 -13.12 6.78
CA GLU A 562 -24.71 -13.48 7.65
C GLU A 562 -25.14 -14.95 7.40
N GLU A 563 -25.81 -15.60 8.35
CA GLU A 563 -26.21 -17.03 8.29
C GLU A 563 -27.31 -17.38 7.25
#